data_AF-A0A941ZA67-F1
#
_entry.id   AF-A0A941ZA67-F1
#
_cell.length_a   1.000
_cell.length_b   1.000
_cell.length_c   1.000
_cell.angle_alpha   90.00
_cell.angle_beta   90.00
_cell.angle_gamma   90.00
#
_symmetry.space_group_name_H-M   'P 1'
#
loop_
_entity.id
_entity.type
_entity.pdbx_description
1 polymer ?
#
loop_
_entity_poly.entity_id
_entity_poly.type
_entity_poly.pdbx_seq_one_letter_code
_entity_poly.pdbx_strand_id
1 'polypeptide(L)'
;AQACGTPVIAYGRGGATETVIPLERAEEGGATGVFFYEQTIDSLIGAVRKFKENRDRFVPRTVRKNAERFNPLRFRKELDAFIREKLLEHPQEQLIDKSSPRSFRSP
;
A
#
# COMPACT_ATOMS: atom_id res chain seq x y z
N ALA A 1 5.71 -10.66 7.52
CA ALA A 1 5.90 -11.85 6.66
C ALA A 1 6.60 -11.50 5.34
N GLN A 2 5.93 -10.82 4.39
CA GLN A 2 6.52 -10.56 3.06
C GLN A 2 7.84 -9.77 3.08
N ALA A 3 8.02 -8.82 4.00
CA ALA A 3 9.29 -8.07 4.16
C ALA A 3 10.51 -8.96 4.48
N CYS A 4 10.28 -10.15 5.06
CA CYS A 4 11.32 -11.15 5.32
C CYS A 4 11.49 -12.13 4.13
N GLY A 5 10.83 -11.87 2.99
CA GLY A 5 10.80 -12.76 1.84
C GLY A 5 9.87 -13.96 1.98
N THR A 6 8.98 -13.96 2.98
CA THR A 6 8.07 -15.08 3.24
C THR A 6 6.72 -14.86 2.54
N PRO A 7 6.35 -15.69 1.55
CA PRO A 7 5.03 -15.60 0.92
C PRO A 7 3.93 -15.96 1.93
N VAL A 8 2.70 -15.51 1.67
CA VAL A 8 1.59 -15.62 2.63
C VAL A 8 0.37 -16.34 2.06
N ILE A 9 -0.38 -17.02 2.91
CA ILE A 9 -1.77 -17.37 2.62
C ILE A 9 -2.64 -16.33 3.34
N ALA A 10 -3.51 -15.64 2.61
CA ALA A 10 -4.27 -14.52 3.13
C ALA A 10 -5.77 -14.64 2.80
N TYR A 11 -6.61 -14.07 3.65
CA TYR A 11 -8.02 -13.91 3.33
C TYR A 11 -8.16 -12.86 2.22
N GLY A 12 -8.86 -13.20 1.14
CA GLY A 12 -8.95 -12.40 -0.10
C GLY A 12 -9.85 -11.17 0.02
N ARG A 13 -9.78 -10.43 1.12
CA ARG A 13 -10.49 -9.17 1.36
C ARG A 13 -9.60 -8.13 2.04
N GLY A 14 -9.95 -6.85 1.90
CA GLY A 14 -9.26 -5.73 2.54
C GLY A 14 -7.83 -5.52 2.03
N GLY A 15 -6.96 -4.92 2.84
CA GLY A 15 -5.60 -4.53 2.42
C GLY A 15 -4.69 -5.70 1.96
N ALA A 16 -5.07 -6.95 2.23
CA ALA A 16 -4.36 -8.10 1.67
C ALA A 16 -4.47 -8.14 0.13
N THR A 17 -5.61 -7.74 -0.45
CA THR A 17 -5.82 -7.74 -1.91
C THR A 17 -5.03 -6.66 -2.64
N GLU A 18 -4.57 -5.64 -1.91
CA GLU A 18 -3.76 -4.54 -2.45
C GLU A 18 -2.26 -4.88 -2.45
N THR A 19 -1.84 -5.75 -1.53
CA THR A 19 -0.42 -5.99 -1.23
C THR A 19 0.07 -7.37 -1.67
N VAL A 20 -0.79 -8.40 -1.67
CA VAL A 20 -0.41 -9.76 -2.09
C VAL A 20 -0.64 -9.92 -3.59
N ILE A 21 0.37 -10.41 -4.29
CA ILE A 21 0.29 -10.79 -5.71
C ILE A 21 0.02 -12.29 -5.75
N PRO A 22 -1.20 -12.73 -6.10
CA PRO A 22 -1.55 -14.14 -6.05
C PRO A 22 -1.07 -14.88 -7.30
N LEU A 23 -1.00 -16.21 -7.22
CA LEU A 23 -0.49 -17.09 -8.27
C LEU A 23 -1.14 -16.87 -9.66
N GLU A 24 -2.41 -16.48 -9.70
CA GLU A 24 -3.20 -16.29 -10.92
C GLU A 24 -2.85 -14.98 -11.63
N ARG A 25 -2.27 -14.01 -10.91
CA ARG A 25 -1.90 -12.69 -11.45
C ARG A 25 -0.40 -12.53 -11.65
N ALA A 26 0.39 -13.42 -11.05
CA ALA A 26 1.83 -13.36 -11.09
C ALA A 26 2.39 -14.03 -12.36
N GLU A 27 3.40 -13.39 -12.94
CA GLU A 27 4.36 -14.06 -13.82
C GLU A 27 5.15 -15.13 -13.05
N GLU A 28 5.95 -15.92 -13.75
CA GLU A 28 6.79 -16.94 -13.14
C GLU A 28 7.75 -16.35 -12.09
N GLY A 29 7.78 -16.93 -10.89
CA GLY A 29 8.55 -16.40 -9.76
C GLY A 29 8.06 -15.05 -9.18
N GLY A 30 6.93 -14.53 -9.68
CA GLY A 30 6.36 -13.22 -9.31
C GLY A 30 5.42 -13.24 -8.12
N ALA A 31 4.94 -14.42 -7.71
CA ALA A 31 3.88 -14.54 -6.72
C ALA A 31 4.39 -14.23 -5.31
N THR A 32 3.53 -13.62 -4.49
CA THR A 32 3.84 -13.30 -3.09
C THR A 32 2.89 -13.94 -2.09
N GLY A 33 1.88 -14.67 -2.59
CA GLY A 33 1.00 -15.44 -1.75
C GLY A 33 -0.13 -16.15 -2.48
N VAL A 34 -1.06 -16.69 -1.71
CA VAL A 34 -2.30 -17.33 -2.16
C VAL A 34 -3.46 -16.76 -1.36
N PHE A 35 -4.59 -16.55 -2.01
CA PHE A 35 -5.82 -16.16 -1.33
C PHE A 35 -6.73 -17.36 -1.06
N PHE A 36 -7.47 -17.28 0.05
CA PHE A 36 -8.72 -18.02 0.26
C PHE A 36 -9.85 -17.00 0.45
N TYR A 37 -11.06 -17.31 -0.03
CA TYR A 37 -12.14 -16.33 -0.13
C TYR A 37 -13.33 -16.62 0.79
N GLU A 38 -13.38 -17.80 1.39
CA GLU A 38 -14.39 -18.20 2.35
C GLU A 38 -13.74 -18.53 3.69
N GLN A 39 -14.32 -18.07 4.79
CA GLN A 39 -13.80 -18.35 6.14
C GLN A 39 -14.24 -19.75 6.60
N THR A 40 -13.98 -20.76 5.77
CA THR A 40 -14.29 -22.17 6.00
C THR A 40 -13.00 -22.99 6.05
N ILE A 41 -13.05 -24.12 6.74
CA ILE A 41 -11.91 -25.05 6.84
C ILE A 41 -11.48 -25.52 5.45
N ASP A 42 -12.43 -25.90 4.60
CA ASP A 42 -12.15 -26.42 3.26
C ASP A 42 -11.47 -25.39 2.35
N SER A 43 -11.90 -24.12 2.41
CA SER A 43 -11.27 -23.04 1.65
C SER A 43 -9.82 -22.82 2.07
N LEU A 44 -9.55 -22.84 3.38
CA LEU A 44 -8.19 -22.70 3.91
C LEU A 44 -7.30 -23.90 3.54
N ILE A 45 -7.82 -25.14 3.65
CA ILE A 45 -7.10 -26.35 3.22
C ILE A 45 -6.76 -26.27 1.73
N GLY A 46 -7.71 -25.84 0.90
CA GLY A 46 -7.50 -25.62 -0.53
C GLY A 46 -6.35 -24.65 -0.80
N ALA A 47 -6.32 -23.51 -0.10
CA ALA A 47 -5.23 -22.55 -0.23
C ALA A 47 -3.87 -23.10 0.24
N VAL A 48 -3.83 -23.89 1.31
CA VAL A 48 -2.60 -24.55 1.78
C VAL A 48 -2.09 -25.55 0.74
N ARG A 49 -2.97 -26.37 0.15
CA ARG A 49 -2.59 -27.32 -0.92
C ARG A 49 -2.02 -26.58 -2.12
N LYS A 50 -2.74 -25.57 -2.61
CA LYS A 50 -2.32 -24.72 -3.72
C LYS A 50 -0.96 -24.08 -3.47
N PHE A 51 -0.75 -23.55 -2.27
CA PHE A 51 0.53 -22.97 -1.86
C PHE A 51 1.67 -24.01 -1.92
N LYS A 52 1.44 -25.23 -1.41
CA LYS A 52 2.46 -26.29 -1.42
C LYS A 52 2.80 -26.77 -2.82
N GLU A 53 1.80 -26.93 -3.69
CA GLU A 53 1.95 -27.40 -5.07
C GLU A 53 2.72 -26.41 -5.95
N ASN A 54 2.69 -25.11 -5.61
CA ASN A 54 3.30 -24.03 -6.38
C ASN A 54 4.48 -23.39 -5.65
N ARG A 55 5.17 -24.14 -4.76
CA ARG A 55 6.19 -23.58 -3.86
C ARG A 55 7.34 -22.90 -4.61
N ASP A 56 7.71 -23.45 -5.75
CA ASP A 56 8.73 -22.97 -6.69
C ASP A 56 8.39 -21.59 -7.28
N ARG A 57 7.11 -21.21 -7.32
CA ARG A 57 6.68 -19.90 -7.81
C ARG A 57 6.89 -18.75 -6.82
N PHE A 58 7.28 -19.03 -5.58
CA PHE A 58 7.54 -18.02 -4.56
C PHE A 58 9.05 -17.76 -4.39
N VAL A 59 9.56 -16.72 -5.03
CA VAL A 59 10.97 -16.33 -4.92
C VAL A 59 11.14 -15.34 -3.75
N PRO A 60 11.90 -15.67 -2.67
CA PRO A 60 11.97 -14.83 -1.47
C PRO A 60 12.39 -13.38 -1.74
N ARG A 61 13.31 -13.18 -2.70
CA ARG A 61 13.74 -11.84 -3.12
C ARG A 61 12.60 -11.05 -3.75
N THR A 62 11.76 -11.68 -4.56
CA THR A 62 10.60 -11.04 -5.19
C THR A 62 9.55 -10.67 -4.15
N VAL A 63 9.28 -11.58 -3.21
CA VAL A 63 8.34 -11.33 -2.10
C VAL A 63 8.78 -10.13 -1.27
N ARG A 64 10.06 -10.06 -0.91
CA ARG A 64 10.62 -8.91 -0.17
C ARG A 64 10.54 -7.63 -0.98
N LYS A 65 10.93 -7.65 -2.26
CA LYS A 65 10.88 -6.50 -3.16
C LYS A 65 9.47 -5.91 -3.27
N ASN A 66 8.45 -6.77 -3.30
CA ASN A 66 7.05 -6.33 -3.29
C ASN A 66 6.70 -5.59 -1.99
N ALA A 67 7.11 -6.12 -0.83
CA ALA A 67 6.88 -5.48 0.46
C ALA A 67 7.60 -4.13 0.61
N GLU A 68 8.79 -3.97 0.02
CA GLU A 68 9.57 -2.72 0.05
C GLU A 68 8.84 -1.54 -0.62
N ARG A 69 7.86 -1.78 -1.48
CA ARG A 69 6.98 -0.73 -2.03
C ARG A 69 6.16 -0.03 -0.96
N PHE A 70 5.88 -0.71 0.15
CA PHE A 70 5.10 -0.22 1.28
C PHE A 70 5.98 0.22 2.46
N ASN A 71 7.26 0.52 2.20
CA ASN A 71 8.19 0.96 3.23
C ASN A 71 7.80 2.34 3.80
N PRO A 72 7.69 2.52 5.13
CA PRO A 72 7.30 3.79 5.75
C PRO A 72 8.23 4.97 5.44
N LEU A 73 9.55 4.74 5.32
CA LEU A 73 10.52 5.78 4.98
C LEU A 73 10.32 6.26 3.54
N ARG A 74 10.05 5.33 2.63
CA ARG A 74 9.72 5.64 1.24
C ARG A 74 8.43 6.44 1.16
N PHE A 75 7.38 5.96 1.83
CA PHE A 75 6.10 6.66 1.90
C PHE A 75 6.24 8.09 2.41
N ARG A 76 6.95 8.29 3.53
CA ARG A 76 7.19 9.62 4.10
C ARG A 76 7.92 10.54 3.12
N LYS A 77 8.99 10.04 2.48
CA LYS A 77 9.76 10.81 1.50
C LYS A 77 8.91 11.23 0.30
N GLU A 78 8.12 10.30 -0.25
CA GLU A 78 7.26 10.57 -1.40
C GLU A 78 6.12 11.55 -1.03
N LEU A 79 5.52 11.40 0.14
CA LEU A 79 4.50 12.31 0.65
C LEU A 79 5.06 13.72 0.89
N ASP A 80 6.21 13.84 1.54
CA ASP A 80 6.87 15.13 1.79
C ASP A 80 7.21 15.84 0.47
N ALA A 81 7.71 15.09 -0.53
CA ALA A 81 7.99 15.64 -1.86
C ALA A 81 6.71 16.14 -2.55
N PHE A 82 5.64 15.34 -2.51
CA PHE A 82 4.34 15.71 -3.07
C PHE A 82 3.76 16.97 -2.41
N ILE A 83 3.81 17.08 -1.08
CA ILE A 83 3.34 18.27 -0.35
C ILE A 83 4.16 19.51 -0.77
N ARG A 84 5.49 19.39 -0.87
CA ARG A 84 6.36 20.50 -1.28
C ARG A 84 6.06 20.96 -2.71
N GLU A 85 5.89 20.01 -3.63
CA GLU A 85 5.50 20.29 -5.02
C GLU A 85 4.21 21.11 -5.05
N LYS A 86 3.14 20.65 -4.37
CA LYS A 86 1.84 21.35 -4.37
C LYS A 86 1.87 22.70 -3.64
N LEU A 87 2.70 22.86 -2.62
CA LEU A 87 2.90 24.16 -1.96
C LEU A 87 3.60 25.18 -2.88
N LEU A 88 4.49 24.72 -3.76
CA LEU A 88 5.16 25.58 -4.73
C LEU A 88 4.26 25.93 -5.93
N GLU A 89 3.38 25.02 -6.34
CA GLU A 89 2.34 25.26 -7.37
C GLU A 89 1.22 26.18 -6.87
N HIS A 90 0.97 26.19 -5.55
CA HIS A 90 -0.01 27.06 -4.90
C HIS A 90 0.62 27.84 -3.74
N PRO A 91 1.56 28.77 -4.03
CA PRO A 91 2.05 29.68 -3.00
C PRO A 91 0.84 30.45 -2.46
N GLN A 92 0.62 30.42 -1.14
CA GLN A 92 -0.57 30.98 -0.50
C GLN A 92 -0.88 32.40 -0.99
N GLU A 93 -1.89 32.55 -1.84
CA GLU A 93 -2.41 33.87 -2.25
C GLU A 93 -3.71 34.24 -1.53
N GLN A 94 -4.13 33.51 -0.48
CA GLN A 94 -5.38 33.80 0.24
C GLN A 94 -5.33 33.58 1.76
N LEU A 95 -4.26 34.01 2.44
CA LEU A 95 -4.25 34.03 3.91
C LEU A 95 -3.69 35.30 4.54
N ILE A 96 -3.71 36.41 3.78
CA ILE A 96 -3.55 37.73 4.38
C ILE A 96 -4.70 38.64 3.92
N ASP A 97 -5.85 38.49 4.59
CA ASP A 97 -6.79 39.61 4.77
C ASP A 97 -6.05 40.68 5.61
N LYS A 98 -5.29 41.54 4.93
CA LYS A 98 -4.69 42.73 5.52
C LYS A 98 -5.79 43.77 5.72
N SER A 99 -6.22 43.92 6.96
CA SER A 99 -6.52 45.22 7.59
C SER A 99 -7.37 46.19 6.77
N SER A 100 -8.69 46.17 6.97
CA SER A 100 -9.49 47.39 6.87
C SER A 100 -9.79 47.89 8.29
N PRO A 101 -9.22 49.02 8.74
CA PRO A 101 -9.57 49.60 10.03
C PRO A 101 -10.99 50.15 9.95
N ARG A 102 -11.93 49.61 10.74
CA ARG A 102 -13.24 50.23 10.94
C ARG A 102 -13.02 51.59 11.58
N SER A 103 -13.02 52.65 10.78
CA SER A 103 -13.00 54.02 11.28
C SER A 103 -14.30 54.29 12.03
N PHE A 104 -14.21 54.34 13.35
CA PHE A 104 -15.21 54.98 14.20
C PHE A 104 -15.32 56.45 13.78
N ARG A 105 -16.49 56.87 13.32
CA ARG A 105 -16.93 58.27 13.39
C ARG A 105 -18.36 58.30 13.95
N SER A 106 -18.46 58.81 15.17
CA SER A 106 -19.63 59.50 15.72
C SER A 106 -19.17 60.93 16.04
N PRO A 107 -20.02 61.94 15.86
CA PRO A 107 -20.93 62.32 16.95
C PRO A 107 -22.39 62.00 16.66
#